data_AF-A0A6A6X5G1-F1
#
_entry.id   AF-A0A6A6X5G1-F1
#
_cell.length_a   1.000
_cell.length_b   1.000
_cell.length_c   1.000
_cell.angle_alpha   90.00
_cell.angle_beta   90.00
_cell.angle_gamma   90.00
#
_symmetry.space_group_name_H-M   'P 1'
#
loop_
_entity.id
_entity.type
_entity.pdbx_description
1 polymer ?
#
loop_
_entity_poly.entity_id
_entity_poly.type
_entity_poly.pdbx_seq_one_letter_code
_entity_poly.pdbx_strand_id
1 'polypeptide(L)'
;MEPLSVVASGMAVVSLSLQLIESVSSINAFIRAVKGAPTELERLVESLERLRALLQDVCQLMELQALRSGEHIPSPSMTIFNSLKSKHQLQPLQRIVDKQDPQGRSRSGKLWTSIKLGFKTKDILGFEAHIQQEMTNLTTALMLNSTSIQWVSKIISNVA
;
A
#
# COMPACT_ATOMS: atom_id res chain seq x y z
N MET A 1 29.76 8.93 1.05
CA MET A 1 29.10 7.67 0.62
C MET A 1 27.63 7.97 0.34
N GLU A 2 27.24 8.50 -0.81
CA GLU A 2 25.88 9.09 -0.94
C GLU A 2 25.08 8.85 -2.23
N PRO A 3 25.61 8.46 -3.40
CA PRO A 3 24.74 8.18 -4.55
C PRO A 3 24.04 6.80 -4.49
N LEU A 4 24.71 5.79 -3.91
CA LEU A 4 24.19 4.42 -3.86
C LEU A 4 23.07 4.24 -2.82
N SER A 5 23.11 5.00 -1.72
CA SER A 5 22.05 5.02 -0.71
C SER A 5 20.75 5.64 -1.25
N VAL A 6 20.89 6.66 -2.12
CA VAL A 6 19.77 7.40 -2.74
C VAL A 6 19.00 6.52 -3.73
N VAL A 7 19.69 5.77 -4.59
CA VAL A 7 19.05 4.81 -5.51
C VAL A 7 18.46 3.61 -4.76
N ALA A 8 19.12 3.16 -3.69
CA ALA A 8 18.61 2.06 -2.86
C ALA A 8 17.31 2.43 -2.13
N SER A 9 17.13 3.69 -1.73
CA SER A 9 15.92 4.20 -1.07
C SER A 9 14.69 4.20 -2.00
N GLY A 10 14.79 4.80 -3.18
CA GLY A 10 13.67 4.91 -4.12
C GLY A 10 13.22 3.56 -4.67
N MET A 11 14.16 2.70 -5.09
CA MET A 11 13.85 1.36 -5.58
C MET A 11 13.26 0.45 -4.49
N ALA A 12 13.71 0.60 -3.23
CA ALA A 12 13.12 -0.13 -2.12
C ALA A 12 11.67 0.30 -1.87
N VAL A 13 11.36 1.60 -1.94
CA VAL A 13 9.99 2.12 -1.83
C VAL A 13 9.10 1.55 -2.94
N VAL A 14 9.54 1.58 -4.20
CA VAL A 14 8.81 0.99 -5.35
C VAL A 14 8.57 -0.50 -5.14
N SER A 15 9.61 -1.26 -4.81
CA SER A 15 9.49 -2.70 -4.57
C SER A 15 8.52 -3.01 -3.43
N LEU A 16 8.51 -2.20 -2.38
CA LEU A 16 7.66 -2.39 -1.22
C LEU A 16 6.19 -2.12 -1.56
N SER A 17 5.93 -1.07 -2.35
CA SER A 17 4.61 -0.73 -2.88
C SER A 17 4.08 -1.81 -3.84
N LEU A 18 4.90 -2.35 -4.74
CA LEU A 18 4.49 -3.44 -5.64
C LEU A 18 4.02 -4.68 -4.88
N GLN A 19 4.78 -5.11 -3.87
CA GLN A 19 4.39 -6.24 -3.01
C GLN A 19 3.08 -5.98 -2.24
N LEU A 20 2.81 -4.73 -1.84
CA LEU A 20 1.53 -4.36 -1.22
C LEU A 20 0.38 -4.41 -2.24
N ILE A 21 0.59 -3.91 -3.46
CA ILE A 21 -0.37 -3.97 -4.56
C ILE A 21 -0.76 -5.42 -4.85
N GLU A 22 0.20 -6.34 -4.91
CA GLU A 22 -0.04 -7.76 -5.12
C GLU A 22 -0.87 -8.38 -3.99
N SER A 23 -0.53 -8.09 -2.73
CA SER A 23 -1.28 -8.56 -1.56
C SER A 23 -2.72 -8.04 -1.58
N VAL A 24 -2.91 -6.75 -1.80
CA VAL A 24 -4.24 -6.12 -1.92
C VAL A 24 -5.06 -6.76 -3.04
N SER A 25 -4.45 -6.98 -4.21
CA SER A 25 -5.12 -7.61 -5.35
C SER A 25 -5.57 -9.04 -5.03
N SER A 26 -4.73 -9.81 -4.34
CA SER A 26 -5.04 -11.16 -3.90
C SER A 26 -6.19 -11.19 -2.88
N ILE A 27 -6.16 -10.29 -1.90
CA ILE A 27 -7.23 -10.13 -0.91
C ILE A 27 -8.54 -9.74 -1.59
N ASN A 28 -8.53 -8.76 -2.51
CA ASN A 28 -9.75 -8.34 -3.21
C ASN A 28 -10.34 -9.45 -4.09
N ALA A 29 -9.50 -10.19 -4.81
CA ALA A 29 -9.95 -11.34 -5.59
C ALA A 29 -10.60 -12.41 -4.71
N PHE A 30 -9.99 -12.70 -3.56
CA PHE A 30 -10.53 -13.63 -2.57
C PHE A 30 -11.90 -13.18 -2.05
N ILE A 31 -12.01 -11.91 -1.62
CA ILE A 31 -13.26 -11.37 -1.07
C ILE A 31 -14.38 -11.41 -2.13
N ARG A 32 -14.09 -11.01 -3.37
CA ARG A 32 -15.08 -11.01 -4.46
C ARG A 32 -15.55 -12.42 -4.85
N ALA A 33 -14.76 -13.47 -4.58
CA ALA A 33 -15.16 -14.85 -4.79
C ALA A 33 -16.14 -15.38 -3.72
N VAL A 34 -16.32 -14.66 -2.61
CA VAL A 34 -17.24 -15.02 -1.52
C VAL A 34 -18.67 -14.64 -1.90
N LYS A 35 -19.51 -15.63 -2.21
CA LYS A 35 -20.95 -15.41 -2.42
C LYS A 35 -21.64 -15.05 -1.09
N GLY A 36 -22.44 -13.98 -1.09
CA GLY A 36 -23.16 -13.51 0.09
C GLY A 36 -22.28 -12.82 1.12
N ALA A 37 -21.19 -12.18 0.66
CA ALA A 37 -20.36 -11.34 1.50
C ALA A 37 -21.22 -10.22 2.14
N PRO A 38 -20.98 -9.89 3.42
CA PRO A 38 -21.67 -8.80 4.07
C PRO A 38 -21.13 -7.47 3.56
N THR A 39 -21.93 -6.42 3.66
CA THR A 39 -21.61 -5.07 3.16
C THR A 39 -20.30 -4.52 3.73
N GLU A 40 -19.90 -4.92 4.94
CA GLU A 40 -18.62 -4.53 5.53
C GLU A 40 -17.41 -5.08 4.77
N LEU A 41 -17.52 -6.28 4.17
CA LEU A 41 -16.47 -6.83 3.31
C LEU A 41 -16.40 -6.10 1.97
N GLU A 42 -17.53 -5.67 1.42
CA GLU A 42 -17.57 -4.86 0.21
C GLU A 42 -16.90 -3.50 0.45
N ARG A 43 -17.21 -2.84 1.58
CA ARG A 43 -16.52 -1.61 2.02
C ARG A 43 -15.02 -1.81 2.21
N LEU A 44 -14.60 -2.95 2.78
CA LEU A 44 -13.19 -3.27 2.93
C LEU A 44 -12.50 -3.38 1.55
N VAL A 45 -13.15 -4.00 0.56
CA VAL A 45 -12.64 -4.08 -0.82
C VAL A 45 -12.47 -2.68 -1.42
N GLU A 46 -13.45 -1.79 -1.24
CA GLU A 46 -13.33 -0.41 -1.73
C GLU A 46 -12.15 0.33 -1.08
N SER A 47 -11.97 0.20 0.22
CA SER A 47 -10.82 0.77 0.94
C SER A 47 -9.49 0.19 0.48
N LEU A 48 -9.45 -1.11 0.20
CA LEU A 48 -8.29 -1.80 -0.35
C LEU A 48 -7.98 -1.33 -1.78
N GLU A 49 -8.96 -1.16 -2.66
CA GLU A 49 -8.76 -0.60 -4.00
C GLU A 49 -8.23 0.84 -3.96
N ARG A 50 -8.73 1.67 -3.03
CA ARG A 50 -8.19 3.02 -2.81
C ARG A 50 -6.72 2.99 -2.38
N LEU A 51 -6.38 2.10 -1.44
CA LEU A 51 -4.99 1.91 -1.03
C LEU A 51 -4.11 1.46 -2.21
N ARG A 52 -4.60 0.53 -3.04
CA ARG A 52 -3.88 0.08 -4.24
C ARG A 52 -3.60 1.22 -5.20
N ALA A 53 -4.60 2.06 -5.50
CA ALA A 53 -4.43 3.21 -6.38
C ALA A 53 -3.35 4.15 -5.84
N LEU A 54 -3.41 4.47 -4.54
CA LEU A 54 -2.40 5.31 -3.89
C LEU A 54 -0.99 4.71 -3.98
N LEU A 55 -0.85 3.39 -3.82
CA LEU A 55 0.44 2.70 -3.97
C LEU A 55 0.96 2.73 -5.41
N GLN A 56 0.07 2.68 -6.42
CA GLN A 56 0.44 2.83 -7.82
C GLN A 56 0.96 4.25 -8.11
N ASP A 57 0.30 5.27 -7.55
CA ASP A 57 0.75 6.66 -7.65
C ASP A 57 2.13 6.84 -6.99
N VAL A 58 2.36 6.22 -5.83
CA VAL A 58 3.69 6.19 -5.18
C VAL A 58 4.74 5.58 -6.10
N CYS A 59 4.48 4.42 -6.71
CA CYS A 59 5.43 3.80 -7.63
C CYS A 59 5.81 4.76 -8.78
N GLN A 60 4.80 5.33 -9.45
CA GLN A 60 5.02 6.24 -10.58
C GLN A 60 5.82 7.49 -10.17
N LEU A 61 5.49 8.08 -9.01
CA LEU A 61 6.20 9.25 -8.49
C LEU A 61 7.66 8.94 -8.16
N MET A 62 7.92 7.81 -7.50
CA MET A 62 9.28 7.40 -7.13
C MET A 62 10.13 7.03 -8.36
N GLU A 63 9.54 6.34 -9.35
CA GLU A 63 10.19 6.04 -10.63
C GLU A 63 10.55 7.34 -11.37
N LEU A 64 9.64 8.31 -11.42
CA LEU A 64 9.88 9.60 -12.04
C LEU A 64 10.97 10.41 -11.31
N GLN A 65 10.99 10.37 -9.98
CA GLN A 65 12.07 10.98 -9.18
C GLN A 65 13.41 10.29 -9.43
N ALA A 66 13.44 8.96 -9.54
CA ALA A 66 14.65 8.20 -9.83
C ALA A 66 15.23 8.56 -11.21
N LEU A 67 14.38 8.67 -12.24
CA LEU A 67 14.79 9.08 -13.60
C LEU A 67 15.36 10.50 -13.64
N ARG A 68 14.87 11.38 -12.77
CA ARG A 68 15.29 12.79 -12.67
C ARG A 68 16.36 13.04 -11.60
N SER A 69 16.86 12.00 -10.93
CA SER A 69 17.87 12.12 -9.86
C SER A 69 19.23 12.66 -10.34
N GLY A 70 19.41 12.85 -11.65
CA GLY A 70 20.52 13.62 -12.22
C GLY A 70 20.42 15.15 -12.02
N GLU A 71 19.26 15.68 -11.62
CA GLU A 71 18.96 17.13 -11.54
C GLU A 71 18.82 17.68 -10.10
N HIS A 72 19.58 17.16 -9.12
CA HIS A 72 19.51 17.64 -7.72
C HIS A 72 18.15 17.44 -7.01
N ILE A 73 17.36 16.44 -7.42
CA ILE A 73 16.12 16.09 -6.69
C ILE A 73 16.48 15.35 -5.38
N PRO A 74 16.02 15.83 -4.22
CA PRO A 74 16.29 15.17 -2.95
C PRO A 74 15.64 13.78 -2.90
N SER A 75 16.34 12.84 -2.26
CA SER A 75 15.86 11.46 -2.04
C SER A 75 14.45 11.44 -1.44
N PRO A 76 13.64 10.42 -1.76
CA PRO A 76 12.41 10.12 -1.04
C PRO A 76 12.65 10.12 0.48
N SER A 77 11.71 10.72 1.23
CA SER A 77 11.78 10.76 2.69
C SER A 77 11.67 9.34 3.27
N MET A 78 12.51 9.02 4.26
CA MET A 78 12.42 7.78 5.04
C MET A 78 11.05 7.57 5.69
N THR A 79 10.26 8.65 5.86
CA THR A 79 8.88 8.56 6.33
C THR A 79 8.00 7.77 5.36
N ILE A 80 8.17 7.92 4.04
CA ILE A 80 7.43 7.15 3.03
C ILE A 80 7.75 5.66 3.17
N PHE A 81 9.04 5.33 3.28
CA PHE A 81 9.48 3.96 3.48
C PHE A 81 8.91 3.34 4.75
N ASN A 82 8.93 4.08 5.86
CA ASN A 82 8.38 3.61 7.14
C ASN A 82 6.87 3.41 7.10
N SER A 83 6.12 4.29 6.43
CA SER A 83 4.67 4.14 6.22
C SER A 83 4.35 2.90 5.37
N LEU A 84 5.17 2.57 4.38
CA LEU A 84 4.97 1.37 3.56
C LEU A 84 5.44 0.08 4.23
N LYS A 85 6.39 0.18 5.18
CA LYS A 85 6.93 -0.98 5.91
C LYS A 85 5.89 -1.58 6.88
N SER A 86 4.80 -0.88 7.18
CA SER A 86 3.70 -1.35 8.03
C SER A 86 2.88 -2.53 7.43
N LYS A 87 3.40 -3.23 6.40
CA LYS A 87 2.90 -4.48 5.79
C LYS A 87 2.31 -5.52 6.74
N HIS A 88 2.74 -5.51 7.99
CA HIS A 88 2.24 -6.38 9.05
C HIS A 88 0.72 -6.28 9.25
N GLN A 89 0.09 -5.19 8.82
CA GLN A 89 -1.34 -4.96 9.04
C GLN A 89 -2.25 -5.72 8.05
N LEU A 90 -1.80 -5.95 6.82
CA LEU A 90 -2.52 -6.80 5.85
C LEU A 90 -2.22 -8.29 6.03
N GLN A 91 -1.17 -8.65 6.79
CA GLN A 91 -0.81 -10.06 7.02
C GLN A 91 -1.94 -10.94 7.54
N PRO A 92 -2.80 -10.52 8.50
CA PRO A 92 -3.89 -11.36 8.96
C PRO A 92 -4.88 -11.72 7.83
N LEU A 93 -5.19 -10.76 6.95
CA LEU A 93 -6.00 -10.97 5.76
C LEU A 93 -5.26 -11.86 4.75
N GLN A 94 -3.99 -11.56 4.46
CA GLN A 94 -3.17 -12.34 3.53
C GLN A 94 -3.04 -13.79 3.99
N ARG A 95 -2.83 -14.06 5.29
CA ARG A 95 -2.75 -15.44 5.83
C ARG A 95 -4.04 -16.22 5.63
N ILE A 96 -5.20 -15.57 5.55
CA ILE A 96 -6.47 -16.25 5.27
C ILE A 96 -6.58 -16.59 3.80
N VAL A 97 -6.13 -15.68 2.93
CA VAL A 97 -6.02 -15.95 1.50
C VAL A 97 -5.04 -17.10 1.25
N ASP A 98 -3.86 -17.07 1.86
CA ASP A 98 -2.80 -18.08 1.69
C ASP A 98 -3.18 -19.46 2.25
N LYS A 99 -4.00 -19.51 3.32
CA LYS A 99 -4.51 -20.76 3.89
C LYS A 99 -5.53 -21.46 2.99
N GLN A 100 -5.95 -20.82 1.90
CA GLN A 100 -6.89 -21.38 0.93
C GLN A 100 -6.08 -21.84 -0.29
N ASP A 101 -5.55 -23.07 -0.22
CA ASP A 101 -4.65 -23.72 -1.19
C ASP A 101 -5.33 -23.98 -2.58
N PRO A 102 -4.59 -24.28 -3.68
CA PRO A 102 -4.68 -23.63 -4.99
C PRO A 102 -5.44 -24.50 -6.00
N GLN A 103 -6.14 -25.54 -5.53
CA GLN A 103 -6.79 -26.57 -6.35
C GLN A 103 -8.27 -26.30 -6.63
N GLY A 104 -8.74 -25.06 -6.45
CA GLY A 104 -9.96 -24.56 -7.10
C GLY A 104 -11.27 -25.28 -6.77
N ARG A 105 -11.38 -26.00 -5.63
CA ARG A 105 -12.57 -26.81 -5.31
C ARG A 105 -13.34 -26.44 -4.06
N SER A 106 -13.00 -25.36 -3.36
CA SER A 106 -13.77 -24.99 -2.16
C SER A 106 -15.06 -24.25 -2.54
N ARG A 107 -16.19 -24.94 -2.39
CA ARG A 107 -17.55 -24.39 -2.53
C ARG A 107 -17.66 -23.08 -1.75
N SER A 108 -17.83 -21.96 -2.46
CA SER A 108 -17.91 -20.58 -1.95
C SER A 108 -18.79 -20.39 -0.70
N GLY A 109 -19.82 -21.23 -0.52
CA GLY A 109 -20.69 -21.19 0.67
C GLY A 109 -20.04 -21.70 1.97
N LYS A 110 -19.16 -22.71 1.92
CA LYS A 110 -18.37 -23.15 3.10
C LYS A 110 -17.29 -22.12 3.46
N LEU A 111 -16.76 -21.44 2.43
CA LEU A 111 -15.77 -20.37 2.55
C LEU A 111 -16.27 -19.25 3.46
N TRP A 112 -17.49 -18.75 3.21
CA TRP A 112 -18.08 -17.68 4.03
C TRP A 112 -18.27 -18.10 5.48
N THR A 113 -18.74 -19.31 5.76
CA THR A 113 -18.90 -19.79 7.13
C THR A 113 -17.58 -19.86 7.90
N SER A 114 -16.48 -20.25 7.26
CA SER A 114 -15.14 -20.26 7.87
C SER A 114 -14.57 -18.85 8.04
N ILE A 115 -14.84 -17.94 7.10
CA ILE A 115 -14.46 -16.53 7.20
C ILE A 115 -15.26 -15.85 8.32
N LYS A 116 -16.58 -16.05 8.39
CA LYS A 116 -17.46 -15.53 9.45
C LYS A 116 -17.03 -15.98 10.85
N LEU A 117 -16.44 -17.18 10.97
CA LEU A 117 -15.86 -17.67 12.22
C LEU A 117 -14.55 -16.96 12.60
N GLY A 118 -13.77 -16.50 11.62
CA GLY A 118 -12.49 -15.81 11.82
C GLY A 118 -12.54 -14.28 11.78
N PHE A 119 -13.55 -13.69 11.15
CA PHE A 119 -13.72 -12.25 10.93
C PHE A 119 -15.06 -11.81 11.50
N LYS A 120 -15.04 -11.29 12.72
CA LYS A 120 -16.22 -10.60 13.27
C LYS A 120 -16.29 -9.22 12.63
N THR A 121 -17.49 -8.64 12.55
CA THR A 121 -17.72 -7.28 12.01
C THR A 121 -16.77 -6.24 12.64
N LYS A 122 -16.49 -6.36 13.94
CA LYS A 122 -15.52 -5.51 14.65
C LYS A 122 -14.09 -5.61 14.09
N ASP A 123 -13.69 -6.77 13.60
CA ASP A 123 -12.36 -7.00 13.06
C ASP A 123 -12.27 -6.33 11.68
N ILE A 124 -13.32 -6.47 10.84
CA ILE A 124 -13.43 -5.78 9.54
C ILE A 124 -13.35 -4.26 9.70
N LEU A 125 -14.10 -3.70 10.66
CA LEU A 125 -14.06 -2.27 10.96
C LEU A 125 -12.69 -1.82 11.47
N GLY A 126 -12.01 -2.67 12.25
CA GLY A 126 -10.63 -2.43 12.67
C GLY A 126 -9.68 -2.36 11.48
N PHE A 127 -9.76 -3.30 10.54
CA PHE A 127 -8.97 -3.27 9.31
C PHE A 127 -9.23 -2.02 8.48
N GLU A 128 -10.49 -1.61 8.33
CA GLU A 128 -10.85 -0.41 7.58
C GLU A 128 -10.28 0.86 8.21
N ALA A 129 -10.42 1.03 9.53
CA ALA A 129 -9.87 2.17 10.25
C ALA A 129 -8.34 2.23 10.13
N HIS A 130 -7.67 1.07 10.18
CA HIS A 130 -6.23 0.99 10.01
C HIS A 130 -5.79 1.31 8.57
N ILE A 131 -6.45 0.75 7.55
CA ILE A 131 -6.18 1.08 6.14
C ILE A 131 -6.34 2.58 5.90
N GLN A 132 -7.37 3.19 6.48
CA GLN A 132 -7.61 4.64 6.38
C GLN A 132 -6.49 5.46 7.04
N GLN A 133 -6.02 5.04 8.21
CA GLN A 133 -4.91 5.69 8.90
C GLN A 133 -3.61 5.60 8.07
N GLU A 134 -3.30 4.44 7.49
CA GLU A 134 -2.10 4.27 6.67
C GLU A 134 -2.16 5.08 5.38
N MET A 135 -3.32 5.14 4.71
CA MET A 135 -3.52 6.03 3.56
C MET A 135 -3.28 7.50 3.92
N THR A 136 -3.74 7.92 5.10
CA THR A 136 -3.53 9.28 5.61
C THR A 136 -2.05 9.54 5.89
N ASN A 137 -1.36 8.61 6.54
CA ASN A 137 0.08 8.69 6.83
C ASN A 137 0.91 8.78 5.54
N LEU A 138 0.61 7.90 4.57
CA LEU A 138 1.31 7.85 3.29
C LEU A 138 1.09 9.12 2.47
N THR A 139 -0.15 9.61 2.40
CA THR A 139 -0.48 10.87 1.74
C THR A 139 0.26 12.04 2.38
N THR A 140 0.29 12.10 3.71
CA THR A 140 1.03 13.14 4.45
C THR A 140 2.52 13.08 4.14
N ALA A 141 3.11 11.88 4.13
CA ALA A 141 4.52 11.69 3.80
C ALA A 141 4.85 12.14 2.36
N LEU A 142 3.97 11.87 1.40
CA LEU A 142 4.10 12.34 0.02
C LEU A 142 4.00 13.86 -0.10
N MET A 143 3.06 14.50 0.62
CA MET A 143 2.95 15.96 0.65
C MET A 143 4.20 16.62 1.22
N LEU A 144 4.75 16.07 2.31
CA LEU A 144 5.98 16.56 2.92
C LEU A 144 7.18 16.40 1.97
N ASN A 145 7.29 15.27 1.28
CA ASN A 145 8.34 15.04 0.29
C ASN A 145 8.23 16.01 -0.89
N SER A 146 7.03 16.22 -1.42
CA SER A 146 6.77 17.17 -2.52
C SER A 146 7.11 18.60 -2.12
N THR A 147 6.74 19.01 -0.91
CA THR A 147 7.04 20.34 -0.36
C THR A 147 8.55 20.53 -0.20
N SER A 148 9.27 19.50 0.27
CA SER A 148 10.74 19.53 0.39
C SER A 148 11.41 19.73 -0.97
N ILE A 149 10.96 19.02 -2.01
CA ILE A 149 11.48 19.18 -3.38
C ILE A 149 11.26 20.61 -3.90
N GLN A 150 10.06 21.16 -3.72
CA GLN A 150 9.74 22.54 -4.13
C GLN A 150 10.61 23.57 -3.41
N TRP A 151 10.84 23.38 -2.11
CA TRP A 151 11.71 24.25 -1.32
C TRP A 151 13.15 24.25 -1.82
N VAL A 152 13.72 23.07 -2.09
CA VAL A 152 15.09 22.94 -2.61
C VAL A 152 15.21 23.59 -3.99
N SER A 153 14.25 23.35 -4.89
CA SER A 153 14.21 23.97 -6.22
C SER A 153 14.18 25.51 -6.16
N LYS A 154 13.42 26.08 -5.21
CA LYS A 154 13.33 27.53 -5.01
C LYS A 154 14.62 28.15 -4.47
N ILE A 155 15.39 27.40 -3.66
CA ILE A 155 16.70 27.85 -3.18
C ILE A 155 17.70 27.85 -4.32
N ILE A 156 17.76 26.78 -5.12
CA ILE A 156 18.71 26.66 -6.24
C ILE A 156 18.48 27.77 -7.28
N SER A 157 17.23 28.06 -7.62
CA SER A 157 16.88 29.11 -8.60
C SER A 157 17.16 30.55 -8.13
N ASN A 158 17.32 30.79 -6.83
CA ASN A 158 17.65 32.10 -6.27
C ASN A 158 19.17 32.32 -6.10
N VAL A 159 19.98 31.28 -6.27
CA VAL A 159 21.44 31.30 -6.07
C VAL A 159 22.22 31.19 -7.40
N ALA A 160 21.55 30.79 -8.49
CA ALA A 160 22.08 30.80 -9.86
C ALA A 160 21.77 32.12 -10.58
#